data_AF-A0A2G6QPD1-F1
#
_entry.id   AF-A0A2G6QPD1-F1
#
_cell.length_a   1.000
_cell.length_b   1.000
_cell.length_c   1.000
_cell.angle_alpha   90.00
_cell.angle_beta   90.00
_cell.angle_gamma   90.00
#
_symmetry.space_group_name_H-M   'P 1'
#
loop_
_entity.id
_entity.type
_entity.pdbx_description
1 polymer ?
#
loop_
_entity_poly.entity_id
_entity_poly.type
_entity_poly.pdbx_seq_one_letter_code
_entity_poly.pdbx_strand_id
1 'polypeptide(L)'
;MAPNSPDIEDLDVDQLLENISVTPMDINSQTMYSKAREAIGEKARDPSEVDLAILSFPKVTKKYNKEPHTIFDTADFYKKVLAGFGEPAQRLHTSLTKYLTAKDQKDKGVFRQQVITNYWNYISETVSSIAAGTAEKENKYTLRYGLLLPTLLTPDQKNIFAKIVDGNEYCEPIYYLDEWITAIGSGKISPSTTDEVRVSKKQNNERFQQLLQKASGKKQSAENLLRSKSEERGRLEDAIRDQISGLFTHDSIPGVMAKAPYSEAQKRSISGMNEKLKKLISMDKELSRFLNDYKRAEGDMNSLNNKIEGSDTESLNLSGVNAEYDTIRQMAKMTCGRKGNHFPVLSREYFRSNANEIGIRENVLALMSWIESIDSQAFCRQYKSQLNRIPPFVILVPSYGDIGFCWEPFDRYNRITSRGRIVIPMYARNIKLSLLRAVADLRWQVAKEKASYYWMEEGLTGNYYQWYQKEKLKGDVKDYFIDSYMVWMLKESEGIQKLPREIREVFWRYLPFPQNVKDELKKRAPVYQELCQRDLNRQLSDGY
;
A
#
# COMPACT_ATOMS: atom_id res chain seq x y z
N MET A 1 67.23 3.03 9.88
CA MET A 1 67.85 1.76 10.30
C MET A 1 67.03 1.21 11.45
N ALA A 2 66.38 0.08 11.23
CA ALA A 2 65.53 -0.61 12.21
C ALA A 2 66.38 -1.32 13.27
N PRO A 3 65.75 -1.71 14.39
CA PRO A 3 66.09 -3.00 15.00
C PRO A 3 64.84 -3.86 15.29
N ASN A 4 64.83 -5.00 14.60
CA ASN A 4 64.40 -6.35 14.96
C ASN A 4 63.33 -6.59 16.05
N SER A 5 62.25 -7.22 15.58
CA SER A 5 61.29 -8.07 16.28
C SER A 5 61.92 -9.26 17.01
N PRO A 6 61.32 -9.71 18.13
CA PRO A 6 61.44 -11.09 18.60
C PRO A 6 60.18 -11.90 18.27
N ASP A 7 60.43 -13.15 17.91
CA ASP A 7 59.48 -14.23 17.64
C ASP A 7 58.58 -14.56 18.85
N ILE A 8 57.32 -14.91 18.58
CA ILE A 8 56.43 -15.59 19.53
C ILE A 8 55.88 -16.82 18.79
N GLU A 9 56.56 -17.95 18.99
CA GLU A 9 55.98 -19.29 18.87
C GLU A 9 55.31 -19.69 20.20
N ASP A 10 54.28 -20.51 20.09
CA ASP A 10 53.60 -21.32 21.11
C ASP A 10 52.72 -20.62 22.16
N LEU A 11 51.46 -20.39 21.79
CA LEU A 11 50.32 -20.40 22.70
C LEU A 11 49.28 -21.40 22.19
N ASP A 12 49.22 -22.53 22.88
CA ASP A 12 48.43 -23.73 22.62
C ASP A 12 46.92 -23.44 22.76
N VAL A 13 46.19 -23.51 21.64
CA VAL A 13 44.79 -23.05 21.50
C VAL A 13 43.80 -24.03 22.13
N ASP A 14 44.23 -25.26 22.43
CA ASP A 14 43.35 -26.34 22.90
C ASP A 14 42.95 -26.22 24.38
N GLN A 15 43.59 -25.36 25.18
CA GLN A 15 43.24 -25.17 26.60
C GLN A 15 42.14 -24.12 26.85
N LEU A 16 41.69 -23.37 25.84
CA LEU A 16 40.64 -22.35 26.00
C LEU A 16 39.20 -22.85 25.70
N LEU A 17 39.04 -24.10 25.26
CA LEU A 17 37.75 -24.61 24.77
C LEU A 17 36.99 -25.53 25.75
N GLU A 18 37.52 -25.85 26.93
CA GLU A 18 36.92 -26.87 27.81
C GLU A 18 35.93 -26.38 28.89
N ASN A 19 35.58 -25.09 28.96
CA ASN A 19 34.72 -24.58 30.06
C ASN A 19 33.40 -23.89 29.66
N ILE A 20 32.76 -24.32 28.56
CA ILE A 20 31.37 -23.91 28.28
C ILE A 20 30.49 -25.13 28.05
N SER A 21 29.98 -25.70 29.15
CA SER A 21 28.89 -26.66 29.12
C SER A 21 27.58 -25.93 28.77
N VAL A 22 27.19 -25.92 27.49
CA VAL A 22 25.84 -25.49 27.08
C VAL A 22 24.97 -26.74 26.95
N THR A 23 24.05 -26.92 27.89
CA THR A 23 22.91 -27.83 27.73
C THR A 23 22.07 -27.41 26.52
N PRO A 24 21.62 -28.33 25.66
CA PRO A 24 20.78 -27.99 24.51
C PRO A 24 19.38 -27.58 25.01
N MET A 25 19.19 -26.28 25.22
CA MET A 25 17.85 -25.68 25.28
C MET A 25 17.24 -25.77 23.90
N ASP A 26 16.00 -26.26 23.80
CA ASP A 26 15.19 -26.31 22.59
C ASP A 26 15.16 -24.94 21.88
N ILE A 27 16.08 -24.74 20.94
CA ILE A 27 16.03 -23.64 19.98
C ILE A 27 14.95 -24.01 18.97
N ASN A 28 13.77 -23.48 19.18
CA ASN A 28 12.66 -23.58 18.26
C ASN A 28 13.12 -23.14 16.85
N SER A 29 13.11 -24.06 15.89
CA SER A 29 13.61 -23.88 14.53
C SER A 29 12.86 -22.80 13.72
N GLN A 30 11.77 -22.26 14.26
CA GLN A 30 11.08 -21.08 13.72
C GLN A 30 11.84 -19.76 13.94
N THR A 31 12.72 -19.65 14.94
CA THR A 31 13.37 -18.37 15.28
C THR A 31 14.63 -18.08 14.46
N MET A 32 15.23 -19.09 13.83
CA MET A 32 16.45 -18.98 12.99
C MET A 32 16.22 -18.43 11.58
N TYR A 33 14.97 -18.29 11.14
CA TYR A 33 14.62 -17.79 9.79
C TYR A 33 13.70 -16.57 9.81
N SER A 34 13.88 -15.67 10.78
CA SER A 34 13.33 -14.32 10.64
C SER A 34 14.04 -13.63 9.47
N LYS A 35 13.40 -13.60 8.29
CA LYS A 35 13.87 -12.86 7.09
C LYS A 35 13.54 -11.37 7.17
N ALA A 36 13.21 -10.85 8.35
CA ALA A 36 12.98 -9.43 8.54
C ALA A 36 14.31 -8.66 8.37
N ARG A 37 14.29 -7.48 7.73
CA ARG A 37 15.47 -6.61 7.55
C ARG A 37 16.26 -6.42 8.85
N GLU A 38 15.54 -6.34 9.96
CA GLU A 38 16.07 -6.20 11.32
C GLU A 38 16.97 -7.39 11.74
N ALA A 39 16.65 -8.61 11.30
CA ALA A 39 17.41 -9.81 11.63
C ALA A 39 18.76 -9.90 10.91
N ILE A 40 18.96 -9.11 9.84
CA ILE A 40 20.23 -9.00 9.09
C ILE A 40 20.94 -7.66 9.33
N GLY A 41 20.50 -6.88 10.33
CA GLY A 41 21.10 -5.59 10.70
C GLY A 41 20.70 -4.41 9.80
N GLU A 42 19.73 -4.57 8.90
CA GLU A 42 19.18 -3.48 8.09
C GLU A 42 18.07 -2.71 8.85
N LYS A 43 17.91 -1.42 8.51
CA LYS A 43 16.86 -0.57 9.07
C LYS A 43 15.46 -1.16 8.79
N ALA A 44 14.60 -1.11 9.80
CA ALA A 44 13.19 -1.48 9.68
C ALA A 44 12.54 -0.75 8.50
N ARG A 45 11.78 -1.50 7.69
CA ARG A 45 11.06 -0.93 6.53
C ARG A 45 10.06 0.11 7.01
N ASP A 46 10.04 1.27 6.37
CA ASP A 46 8.96 2.25 6.55
C ASP A 46 7.76 1.88 5.66
N PRO A 47 6.51 2.08 6.11
CA PRO A 47 5.32 1.77 5.30
C PRO A 47 5.28 2.51 3.95
N SER A 48 5.97 3.66 3.83
CA SER A 48 6.07 4.41 2.58
C SER A 48 6.95 3.75 1.53
N GLU A 49 7.95 2.96 1.94
CA GLU A 49 8.89 2.31 1.05
C GLU A 49 8.25 1.15 0.30
N VAL A 50 8.48 1.07 -1.01
CA VAL A 50 8.09 -0.08 -1.82
C VAL A 50 9.10 -1.18 -1.62
N ASP A 51 8.59 -2.39 -1.41
CA ASP A 51 9.39 -3.60 -1.27
C ASP A 51 8.86 -4.66 -2.23
N LEU A 52 9.64 -4.95 -3.27
CA LEU A 52 9.26 -5.89 -4.32
C LEU A 52 9.43 -7.36 -3.93
N ALA A 53 9.97 -7.65 -2.74
CA ALA A 53 10.01 -8.99 -2.17
C ALA A 53 8.64 -9.45 -1.64
N ILE A 54 7.79 -8.50 -1.22
CA ILE A 54 6.50 -8.83 -0.62
C ILE A 54 5.50 -9.18 -1.72
N LEU A 55 4.94 -10.39 -1.64
CA LEU A 55 4.06 -10.95 -2.67
C LEU A 55 2.57 -10.86 -2.32
N SER A 56 2.21 -10.61 -1.06
CA SER A 56 0.83 -10.56 -0.60
C SER A 56 0.70 -9.69 0.65
N PHE A 57 -0.51 -9.16 0.92
CA PHE A 57 -0.81 -8.52 2.20
C PHE A 57 -0.72 -9.51 3.38
N PRO A 58 -0.29 -9.06 4.57
CA PRO A 58 -0.32 -9.87 5.77
C PRO A 58 -1.77 -10.14 6.20
N LYS A 59 -1.99 -11.31 6.83
CA LYS A 59 -3.30 -11.64 7.38
C LYS A 59 -3.59 -10.77 8.61
N VAL A 60 -4.72 -10.08 8.59
CA VAL A 60 -5.19 -9.29 9.73
C VAL A 60 -5.64 -10.22 10.85
N THR A 61 -4.90 -10.24 11.96
CA THR A 61 -5.18 -11.07 13.14
C THR A 61 -5.87 -10.28 14.26
N LYS A 62 -5.53 -9.00 14.38
CA LYS A 62 -6.08 -8.07 15.36
C LYS A 62 -6.66 -6.86 14.63
N LYS A 63 -7.98 -6.70 14.73
CA LYS A 63 -8.72 -5.54 14.17
C LYS A 63 -8.92 -4.40 15.18
N TYR A 64 -9.02 -4.77 16.46
CA TYR A 64 -9.31 -3.87 17.57
C TYR A 64 -8.48 -4.28 18.78
N ASN A 65 -8.17 -3.31 19.63
CA ASN A 65 -7.65 -3.55 20.97
C ASN A 65 -8.74 -4.22 21.84
N LYS A 66 -8.30 -5.06 22.79
CA LYS A 66 -9.21 -5.75 23.72
C LYS A 66 -9.95 -4.76 24.60
N GLU A 67 -9.20 -3.80 25.14
CA GLU A 67 -9.71 -2.76 26.04
C GLU A 67 -9.72 -1.40 25.33
N PRO A 68 -10.80 -0.60 25.49
CA PRO A 68 -10.83 0.77 25.00
C PRO A 68 -9.90 1.65 25.84
N HIS A 69 -9.26 2.63 25.21
CA HIS A 69 -8.58 3.69 25.95
C HIS A 69 -9.59 4.65 26.61
N THR A 70 -9.22 5.33 27.68
CA THR A 70 -10.11 6.22 28.46
C THR A 70 -10.08 7.69 28.03
N ILE A 71 -9.30 8.04 27.00
CA ILE A 71 -9.10 9.45 26.57
C ILE A 71 -10.44 10.14 26.26
N PHE A 72 -11.39 9.44 25.63
CA PHE A 72 -12.69 9.99 25.26
C PHE A 72 -13.65 10.18 26.45
N ASP A 73 -13.36 9.59 27.61
CA ASP A 73 -14.13 9.73 28.86
C ASP A 73 -13.76 10.97 29.66
N THR A 74 -12.62 11.59 29.35
CA THR A 74 -12.16 12.78 30.05
C THR A 74 -13.04 14.00 29.73
N ALA A 75 -13.46 14.73 30.77
CA ALA A 75 -14.21 15.98 30.59
C ALA A 75 -13.38 17.07 29.89
N ASP A 76 -12.05 16.98 29.99
CA ASP A 76 -11.11 17.94 29.41
C ASP A 76 -10.81 17.68 27.93
N PHE A 77 -11.28 16.58 27.33
CA PHE A 77 -10.96 16.23 25.94
C PHE A 77 -11.17 17.41 24.98
N TYR A 78 -12.36 18.00 25.01
CA TYR A 78 -12.71 19.12 24.12
C TYR A 78 -11.88 20.39 24.41
N LYS A 79 -11.56 20.63 25.69
CA LYS A 79 -10.72 21.76 26.09
C LYS A 79 -9.29 21.59 25.56
N LYS A 80 -8.74 20.38 25.63
CA LYS A 80 -7.41 20.04 25.10
C LYS A 80 -7.35 20.14 23.58
N VAL A 81 -8.37 19.66 22.87
CA VAL A 81 -8.44 19.85 21.40
C VAL A 81 -8.29 21.33 21.04
N LEU A 82 -9.00 22.23 21.72
CA LEU A 82 -8.96 23.65 21.41
C LEU A 82 -7.78 24.42 22.04
N ALA A 83 -7.01 23.80 22.92
CA ALA A 83 -5.94 24.47 23.66
C ALA A 83 -4.80 24.91 22.72
N GLY A 84 -4.35 26.16 22.86
CA GLY A 84 -3.20 26.68 22.11
C GLY A 84 -3.48 27.19 20.69
N PHE A 85 -4.73 27.15 20.21
CA PHE A 85 -5.09 27.54 18.83
C PHE A 85 -5.88 28.86 18.72
N GLY A 86 -5.88 29.70 19.77
CA GLY A 86 -6.32 31.09 19.73
C GLY A 86 -7.71 31.34 19.11
N GLU A 87 -7.78 32.31 18.20
CA GLU A 87 -9.03 32.79 17.59
C GLU A 87 -9.76 31.73 16.73
N PRO A 88 -9.10 30.94 15.85
CA PRO A 88 -9.76 29.86 15.10
C PRO A 88 -10.50 28.86 15.99
N ALA A 89 -9.90 28.47 17.12
CA ALA A 89 -10.55 27.60 18.10
C ALA A 89 -11.79 28.24 18.75
N GLN A 90 -11.71 29.53 19.13
CA GLN A 90 -12.85 30.26 19.69
C GLN A 90 -14.01 30.41 18.70
N ARG A 91 -13.71 30.68 17.41
CA ARG A 91 -14.72 30.75 16.34
C ARG A 91 -15.38 29.39 16.12
N LEU A 92 -14.60 28.31 16.09
CA LEU A 92 -15.12 26.95 16.00
C LEU A 92 -16.05 26.63 17.17
N HIS A 93 -15.61 26.88 18.42
CA HIS A 93 -16.42 26.70 19.62
C HIS A 93 -17.75 27.45 19.54
N THR A 94 -17.71 28.74 19.21
CA THR A 94 -18.90 29.58 19.12
C THR A 94 -19.89 29.05 18.07
N SER A 95 -19.40 28.69 16.89
CA SER A 95 -20.26 28.15 15.82
C SER A 95 -20.84 26.78 16.15
N LEU A 96 -20.06 25.92 16.81
CA LEU A 96 -20.51 24.59 17.24
C LEU A 96 -21.60 24.70 18.31
N THR A 97 -21.40 25.56 19.31
CA THR A 97 -22.40 25.82 20.36
C THR A 97 -23.72 26.30 19.74
N LYS A 98 -23.68 27.29 18.83
CA LYS A 98 -24.86 27.77 18.12
C LYS A 98 -25.57 26.67 17.33
N TYR A 99 -24.82 25.83 16.62
CA TYR A 99 -25.36 24.70 15.86
C TYR A 99 -26.05 23.67 16.76
N LEU A 100 -25.47 23.36 17.93
CA LEU A 100 -26.03 22.39 18.88
C LEU A 100 -27.26 22.91 19.62
N THR A 101 -27.34 24.22 19.89
CA THR A 101 -28.48 24.84 20.60
C THR A 101 -29.62 25.28 19.68
N ALA A 102 -29.39 25.33 18.35
CA ALA A 102 -30.39 25.79 17.40
C ALA A 102 -31.61 24.85 17.33
N LYS A 103 -32.81 25.44 17.48
CA LYS A 103 -34.09 24.73 17.38
C LYS A 103 -34.75 24.90 15.99
N ASP A 104 -34.54 26.03 15.34
CA ASP A 104 -35.04 26.30 13.99
C ASP A 104 -34.19 25.62 12.91
N GLN A 105 -34.84 25.02 11.92
CA GLN A 105 -34.17 24.24 10.87
C GLN A 105 -33.37 25.11 9.88
N LYS A 106 -33.82 26.33 9.59
CA LYS A 106 -33.09 27.26 8.70
C LYS A 106 -31.83 27.76 9.39
N ASP A 107 -31.96 28.19 10.64
CA ASP A 107 -30.82 28.64 11.45
C ASP A 107 -29.80 27.52 11.66
N LYS A 108 -30.28 26.29 11.95
CA LYS A 108 -29.41 25.11 12.05
C LYS A 108 -28.63 24.87 10.76
N GLY A 109 -29.24 25.08 9.58
CA GLY A 109 -28.56 25.02 8.29
C GLY A 109 -27.45 26.06 8.12
N VAL A 110 -27.69 27.31 8.54
CA VAL A 110 -26.68 28.39 8.49
C VAL A 110 -25.53 28.11 9.44
N PHE A 111 -25.81 27.77 10.71
CA PHE A 111 -24.77 27.45 11.70
C PHE A 111 -23.98 26.21 11.29
N ARG A 112 -24.62 25.23 10.67
CA ARG A 112 -23.95 24.06 10.12
C ARG A 112 -22.90 24.44 9.07
N GLN A 113 -23.20 25.38 8.17
CA GLN A 113 -22.23 25.85 7.18
C GLN A 113 -21.08 26.64 7.85
N GLN A 114 -21.39 27.43 8.88
CA GLN A 114 -20.36 28.12 9.67
C GLN A 114 -19.43 27.13 10.38
N VAL A 115 -19.97 26.05 10.97
CA VAL A 115 -19.15 24.99 11.59
C VAL A 115 -18.25 24.33 10.56
N ILE A 116 -18.74 24.02 9.35
CA ILE A 116 -17.90 23.45 8.29
C ILE A 116 -16.72 24.38 7.99
N THR A 117 -16.99 25.66 7.74
CA THR A 117 -15.93 26.65 7.43
C THR A 117 -14.95 26.80 8.57
N ASN A 118 -15.44 26.99 9.81
CA ASN A 118 -14.60 27.20 10.98
C ASN A 118 -13.81 25.95 11.38
N TYR A 119 -14.34 24.75 11.13
CA TYR A 119 -13.62 23.50 11.35
C TYR A 119 -12.37 23.45 10.48
N TRP A 120 -12.52 23.69 9.17
CA TRP A 120 -11.39 23.68 8.25
C TRP A 120 -10.36 24.76 8.61
N ASN A 121 -10.80 25.98 8.94
CA ASN A 121 -9.91 27.05 9.41
C ASN A 121 -9.18 26.71 10.73
N TYR A 122 -9.78 25.90 11.60
CA TYR A 122 -9.09 25.40 12.80
C TYR A 122 -8.06 24.31 12.45
N ILE A 123 -8.40 23.40 11.53
CA ILE A 123 -7.48 22.36 11.07
C ILE A 123 -6.26 22.96 10.38
N SER A 124 -6.38 24.06 9.63
CA SER A 124 -5.23 24.71 8.98
C SER A 124 -4.16 25.19 9.97
N GLU A 125 -4.54 25.57 11.20
CA GLU A 125 -3.56 25.90 12.25
C GLU A 125 -2.99 24.64 12.92
N THR A 126 -3.79 23.57 12.99
CA THR A 126 -3.42 22.33 13.68
C THR A 126 -2.47 21.46 12.84
N VAL A 127 -2.53 21.53 11.50
CA VAL A 127 -1.66 20.70 10.63
C VAL A 127 -0.17 20.98 10.83
N SER A 128 0.21 22.21 11.18
CA SER A 128 1.60 22.59 11.45
C SER A 128 2.17 21.88 12.68
N SER A 129 1.41 21.81 13.78
CA SER A 129 1.83 21.11 15.00
C SER A 129 1.77 19.59 14.86
N ILE A 130 0.85 19.06 14.04
CA ILE A 130 0.80 17.64 13.69
C ILE A 130 2.02 17.25 12.84
N ALA A 131 2.37 18.06 11.85
CA ALA A 131 3.55 17.85 11.02
C ALA A 131 4.85 17.89 11.82
N ALA A 132 4.95 18.81 12.79
CA ALA A 132 6.09 18.91 13.71
C ALA A 132 6.11 17.80 14.79
N GLY A 133 5.06 16.99 14.90
CA GLY A 133 4.95 15.95 15.92
C GLY A 133 4.68 16.44 17.35
N THR A 134 4.39 17.73 17.53
CA THR A 134 4.16 18.37 18.84
C THR A 134 2.69 18.35 19.27
N ALA A 135 1.77 17.99 18.37
CA ALA A 135 0.34 17.92 18.67
C ALA A 135 -0.01 16.80 19.68
N GLU A 136 -0.94 17.10 20.59
CA GLU A 136 -1.49 16.12 21.54
C GLU A 136 -2.32 15.03 20.84
N LYS A 137 -2.60 13.93 21.53
CA LYS A 137 -3.40 12.83 20.97
C LYS A 137 -4.81 13.27 20.62
N GLU A 138 -5.41 14.14 21.42
CA GLU A 138 -6.72 14.73 21.24
C GLU A 138 -6.81 15.51 19.91
N ASN A 139 -5.76 16.27 19.56
CA ASN A 139 -5.65 16.94 18.25
C ASN A 139 -5.54 15.94 17.10
N LYS A 140 -4.73 14.87 17.28
CA LYS A 140 -4.59 13.81 16.27
C LYS A 140 -5.93 13.11 16.02
N TYR A 141 -6.69 12.77 17.05
CA TYR A 141 -8.02 12.15 16.91
C TYR A 141 -9.04 13.07 16.24
N THR A 142 -8.92 14.38 16.42
CA THR A 142 -9.75 15.35 15.71
C THR A 142 -9.51 15.27 14.21
N LEU A 143 -8.25 15.25 13.75
CA LEU A 143 -7.93 15.13 12.32
C LEU A 143 -8.18 13.70 11.79
N ARG A 144 -7.88 12.67 12.59
CA ARG A 144 -7.99 11.25 12.23
C ARG A 144 -9.44 10.80 12.03
N TYR A 145 -10.32 11.16 12.95
CA TYR A 145 -11.70 10.67 12.98
C TYR A 145 -12.75 11.79 12.77
N GLY A 146 -12.35 13.06 12.72
CA GLY A 146 -13.30 14.17 12.86
C GLY A 146 -13.87 14.27 14.29
N LEU A 147 -13.23 13.62 15.28
CA LEU A 147 -13.74 13.50 16.64
C LEU A 147 -13.36 14.74 17.46
N LEU A 148 -14.19 15.78 17.33
CA LEU A 148 -14.03 17.04 18.05
C LEU A 148 -14.60 16.98 19.47
N LEU A 149 -15.79 16.38 19.63
CA LEU A 149 -16.50 16.30 20.90
C LEU A 149 -17.08 14.89 21.11
N PRO A 150 -16.53 14.07 22.02
CA PRO A 150 -16.95 12.68 22.22
C PRO A 150 -18.43 12.51 22.59
N THR A 151 -19.05 13.52 23.23
CA THR A 151 -20.47 13.48 23.63
C THR A 151 -21.43 13.56 22.43
N LEU A 152 -20.94 13.87 21.22
CA LEU A 152 -21.74 13.77 19.99
C LEU A 152 -21.98 12.32 19.55
N LEU A 153 -21.24 11.35 20.12
CA LEU A 153 -21.38 9.92 19.87
C LEU A 153 -22.26 9.24 20.93
N THR A 154 -22.78 8.06 20.61
CA THR A 154 -23.33 7.14 21.63
C THR A 154 -22.20 6.46 22.40
N PRO A 155 -22.44 5.92 23.61
CA PRO A 155 -21.42 5.16 24.35
C PRO A 155 -20.82 4.00 23.54
N ASP A 156 -21.65 3.28 22.79
CA ASP A 156 -21.18 2.18 21.93
C ASP A 156 -20.29 2.66 20.78
N GLN A 157 -20.68 3.75 20.11
CA GLN A 157 -19.87 4.35 19.04
C GLN A 157 -18.52 4.80 19.60
N LYS A 158 -18.53 5.53 20.72
CA LYS A 158 -17.31 5.98 21.40
C LYS A 158 -16.39 4.81 21.79
N ASN A 159 -16.95 3.71 22.29
CA ASN A 159 -16.19 2.50 22.63
C ASN A 159 -15.56 1.85 21.39
N ILE A 160 -16.25 1.84 20.24
CA ILE A 160 -15.67 1.34 18.98
C ILE A 160 -14.42 2.14 18.60
N PHE A 161 -14.51 3.48 18.60
CA PHE A 161 -13.35 4.33 18.26
C PHE A 161 -12.21 4.17 19.27
N ALA A 162 -12.52 4.04 20.56
CA ALA A 162 -11.51 3.88 21.62
C ALA A 162 -10.74 2.55 21.54
N LYS A 163 -11.27 1.58 20.79
CA LYS A 163 -10.64 0.27 20.55
C LYS A 163 -9.84 0.21 19.25
N ILE A 164 -9.87 1.23 18.40
CA ILE A 164 -9.11 1.20 17.14
C ILE A 164 -7.62 1.12 17.44
N VAL A 165 -6.88 0.35 16.64
CA VAL A 165 -5.42 0.23 16.78
C VAL A 165 -4.76 1.49 16.21
N ASP A 166 -4.06 2.23 17.08
CA ASP A 166 -3.41 3.48 16.66
C ASP A 166 -2.23 3.22 15.72
N GLY A 167 -1.39 2.25 16.06
CA GLY A 167 -0.15 1.92 15.35
C GLY A 167 -0.36 1.15 14.06
N ASN A 168 0.59 1.26 13.13
CA ASN A 168 0.64 0.48 11.90
C ASN A 168 1.42 -0.82 12.11
N GLU A 169 0.84 -1.75 12.89
CA GLU A 169 1.48 -3.04 13.24
C GLU A 169 1.81 -3.91 11.99
N TYR A 170 1.10 -3.70 10.88
CA TYR A 170 1.26 -4.47 9.64
C TYR A 170 2.24 -3.86 8.64
N CYS A 171 2.76 -2.64 8.90
CA CYS A 171 3.66 -1.91 8.01
C CYS A 171 3.14 -1.74 6.55
N GLU A 172 1.83 -1.50 6.42
CA GLU A 172 1.17 -1.31 5.11
C GLU A 172 0.87 0.17 4.85
N PRO A 173 0.82 0.64 3.59
CA PRO A 173 0.76 2.05 3.22
C PRO A 173 -0.65 2.66 3.40
N ILE A 174 -1.30 2.42 4.53
CA ILE A 174 -2.64 2.90 4.86
C ILE A 174 -2.53 3.93 5.99
N TYR A 175 -2.81 5.18 5.66
CA TYR A 175 -2.57 6.33 6.50
C TYR A 175 -3.89 6.98 6.93
N TYR A 176 -3.99 7.26 8.22
CA TYR A 176 -4.91 8.28 8.70
C TYR A 176 -4.38 9.68 8.35
N LEU A 177 -5.25 10.67 8.30
CA LEU A 177 -4.87 12.04 7.90
C LEU A 177 -3.75 12.65 8.76
N ASP A 178 -3.73 12.39 10.06
CA ASP A 178 -2.66 12.85 10.95
C ASP A 178 -1.31 12.22 10.58
N GLU A 179 -1.28 10.91 10.33
CA GLU A 179 -0.07 10.19 9.93
C GLU A 179 0.41 10.62 8.54
N TRP A 180 -0.53 10.87 7.63
CA TRP A 180 -0.25 11.36 6.28
C TRP A 180 0.41 12.75 6.31
N ILE A 181 -0.14 13.68 7.10
CA ILE A 181 0.42 15.01 7.30
C ILE A 181 1.80 14.94 7.96
N THR A 182 1.97 14.09 8.99
CA THR A 182 3.29 13.88 9.61
C THR A 182 4.30 13.33 8.60
N ALA A 183 3.92 12.36 7.76
CA ALA A 183 4.81 11.77 6.75
C ALA A 183 5.22 12.77 5.66
N ILE A 184 4.34 13.70 5.28
CA ILE A 184 4.66 14.79 4.35
C ILE A 184 5.52 15.86 5.02
N GLY A 185 5.19 16.23 6.26
CA GLY A 185 5.95 17.21 7.05
C GLY A 185 7.39 16.79 7.30
N SER A 186 7.61 15.48 7.53
CA SER A 186 8.94 14.88 7.68
C SER A 186 9.64 14.59 6.36
N GLY A 187 9.04 14.90 5.20
CA GLY A 187 9.62 14.67 3.88
C GLY A 187 9.69 13.20 3.43
N LYS A 188 9.07 12.26 4.16
CA LYS A 188 9.04 10.82 3.78
C LYS A 188 8.18 10.58 2.55
N ILE A 189 7.10 11.35 2.43
CA ILE A 189 6.15 11.29 1.33
C ILE A 189 6.09 12.66 0.67
N SER A 190 6.08 12.69 -0.67
CA SER A 190 5.91 13.93 -1.42
C SER A 190 4.47 14.44 -1.32
N PRO A 191 4.24 15.76 -1.26
CA PRO A 191 2.90 16.33 -1.37
C PRO A 191 2.16 15.84 -2.61
N SER A 192 0.84 15.81 -2.53
CA SER A 192 -0.04 15.35 -3.62
C SER A 192 0.04 16.30 -4.81
N THR A 193 0.18 15.74 -6.01
CA THR A 193 0.15 16.53 -7.25
C THR A 193 -1.26 17.07 -7.49
N THR A 194 -1.36 18.33 -7.87
CA THR A 194 -2.60 19.00 -8.32
C THR A 194 -2.34 19.64 -9.69
N ASP A 195 -3.32 19.64 -10.59
CA ASP A 195 -3.17 20.16 -11.97
C ASP A 195 -3.03 21.70 -12.07
N GLU A 196 -2.96 22.44 -10.96
CA GLU A 196 -2.79 23.90 -10.98
C GLU A 196 -1.36 24.33 -11.38
N VAL A 197 -1.25 25.08 -12.47
CA VAL A 197 -0.01 25.62 -13.03
C VAL A 197 0.60 26.65 -12.06
N ARG A 198 1.83 26.41 -11.58
CA ARG A 198 2.58 27.36 -10.74
C ARG A 198 3.66 28.12 -11.54
N VAL A 199 3.86 29.39 -11.15
CA VAL A 199 4.55 30.45 -11.91
C VAL A 199 6.09 30.34 -11.88
N SER A 200 6.71 30.81 -12.97
CA SER A 200 8.05 30.51 -13.52
C SER A 200 9.32 30.70 -12.68
N LYS A 201 9.32 31.35 -11.51
CA LYS A 201 10.56 31.52 -10.71
C LYS A 201 10.97 30.29 -9.89
N LYS A 202 10.08 29.28 -9.76
CA LYS A 202 10.35 28.01 -9.06
C LYS A 202 11.08 26.94 -9.89
N GLN A 203 11.32 27.19 -11.19
CA GLN A 203 11.77 26.16 -12.14
C GLN A 203 13.12 25.50 -11.84
N ASN A 204 14.11 26.20 -11.27
CA ASN A 204 15.43 25.59 -11.06
C ASN A 204 15.45 24.63 -9.86
N ASN A 205 14.84 25.01 -8.74
CA ASN A 205 14.75 24.15 -7.57
C ASN A 205 13.76 22.99 -7.81
N GLU A 206 12.65 23.25 -8.50
CA GLU A 206 11.72 22.20 -8.94
C GLU A 206 12.38 21.24 -9.94
N ARG A 207 13.13 21.73 -10.94
CA ARG A 207 13.85 20.87 -11.90
C ARG A 207 14.91 20.02 -11.20
N PHE A 208 15.57 20.58 -10.19
CA PHE A 208 16.53 19.83 -9.39
C PHE A 208 15.85 18.77 -8.52
N GLN A 209 14.75 19.11 -7.83
CA GLN A 209 13.92 18.15 -7.10
C GLN A 209 13.34 17.06 -8.01
N GLN A 210 12.96 17.41 -9.24
CA GLN A 210 12.51 16.44 -10.26
C GLN A 210 13.63 15.46 -10.65
N LEU A 211 14.85 15.97 -10.86
CA LEU A 211 16.01 15.12 -11.14
C LEU A 211 16.32 14.20 -9.97
N LEU A 212 16.24 14.72 -8.75
CA LEU A 212 16.44 13.97 -7.51
C LEU A 212 15.38 12.87 -7.35
N GLN A 213 14.10 13.18 -7.53
CA GLN A 213 12.99 12.23 -7.41
C GLN A 213 13.08 11.14 -8.48
N LYS A 214 13.49 11.48 -9.70
CA LYS A 214 13.73 10.52 -10.78
C LYS A 214 14.93 9.63 -10.49
N ALA A 215 16.03 10.19 -9.99
CA ALA A 215 17.24 9.43 -9.63
C ALA A 215 16.99 8.51 -8.43
N SER A 216 16.34 9.02 -7.39
CA SER A 216 15.89 8.26 -6.22
C SER A 216 14.97 7.11 -6.63
N GLY A 217 13.96 7.39 -7.46
CA GLY A 217 13.06 6.34 -7.98
C GLY A 217 13.78 5.25 -8.79
N LYS A 218 14.79 5.63 -9.59
CA LYS A 218 15.66 4.68 -10.29
C LYS A 218 16.52 3.85 -9.33
N LYS A 219 17.16 4.48 -8.34
CA LYS A 219 17.97 3.78 -7.32
C LYS A 219 17.10 2.77 -6.57
N GLN A 220 15.98 3.22 -6.01
CA GLN A 220 15.02 2.36 -5.30
C GLN A 220 14.52 1.21 -6.18
N SER A 221 14.26 1.47 -7.47
CA SER A 221 13.88 0.41 -8.41
C SER A 221 14.99 -0.62 -8.61
N ALA A 222 16.23 -0.16 -8.80
CA ALA A 222 17.37 -1.05 -9.02
C ALA A 222 17.67 -1.87 -7.75
N GLU A 223 17.60 -1.25 -6.58
CA GLU A 223 17.77 -1.88 -5.27
C GLU A 223 16.71 -2.96 -5.02
N ASN A 224 15.44 -2.61 -5.21
CA ASN A 224 14.34 -3.55 -5.02
C ASN A 224 14.38 -4.73 -5.99
N LEU A 225 14.76 -4.49 -7.25
CA LEU A 225 14.93 -5.56 -8.24
C LEU A 225 16.11 -6.47 -7.87
N LEU A 226 17.24 -5.90 -7.47
CA LEU A 226 18.41 -6.63 -7.00
C LEU A 226 18.06 -7.51 -5.79
N ARG A 227 17.38 -6.93 -4.79
CA ARG A 227 16.95 -7.64 -3.58
C ARG A 227 15.95 -8.74 -3.88
N SER A 228 14.88 -8.45 -4.64
CA SER A 228 13.87 -9.43 -5.05
C SER A 228 14.52 -10.63 -5.77
N LYS A 229 15.49 -10.37 -6.66
CA LYS A 229 16.25 -11.40 -7.36
C LYS A 229 17.20 -12.17 -6.45
N SER A 230 17.80 -11.51 -5.45
CA SER A 230 18.65 -12.14 -4.45
C SER A 230 17.84 -13.12 -3.59
N GLU A 231 16.64 -12.72 -3.19
CA GLU A 231 15.71 -13.59 -2.46
C GLU A 231 15.15 -14.73 -3.32
N GLU A 232 14.89 -14.50 -4.62
CA GLU A 232 14.57 -15.57 -5.58
C GLU A 232 15.72 -16.59 -5.66
N ARG A 233 16.97 -16.12 -5.72
CA ARG A 233 18.17 -16.98 -5.71
C ARG A 233 18.24 -17.79 -4.43
N GLY A 234 18.08 -17.15 -3.27
CA GLY A 234 18.06 -17.83 -1.96
C GLY A 234 17.00 -18.92 -1.89
N ARG A 235 15.78 -18.67 -2.38
CA ARG A 235 14.72 -19.70 -2.46
C ARG A 235 15.11 -20.88 -3.36
N LEU A 236 15.79 -20.63 -4.47
CA LEU A 236 16.26 -21.69 -5.36
C LEU A 236 17.41 -22.49 -4.72
N GLU A 237 18.33 -21.81 -4.02
CA GLU A 237 19.42 -22.43 -3.25
C GLU A 237 18.87 -23.32 -2.13
N ASP A 238 17.89 -22.83 -1.36
CA ASP A 238 17.18 -23.60 -0.34
C ASP A 238 16.49 -24.83 -0.95
N ALA A 239 15.79 -24.66 -2.07
CA ALA A 239 15.13 -25.77 -2.76
C ALA A 239 16.11 -26.79 -3.36
N ILE A 240 17.33 -26.39 -3.74
CA ILE A 240 18.39 -27.30 -4.17
C ILE A 240 18.95 -28.04 -2.95
N ARG A 241 19.18 -27.33 -1.83
CA ARG A 241 19.63 -27.91 -0.57
C ARG A 241 18.67 -29.00 -0.09
N ASP A 242 17.37 -28.70 -0.03
CA ASP A 242 16.34 -29.65 0.39
C ASP A 242 16.31 -30.90 -0.50
N GLN A 243 16.47 -30.70 -1.82
CA GLN A 243 16.50 -31.80 -2.78
C GLN A 243 17.76 -32.66 -2.65
N ILE A 244 18.91 -32.06 -2.36
CA ILE A 244 20.16 -32.77 -2.06
C ILE A 244 20.03 -33.53 -0.73
N SER A 245 19.46 -32.92 0.30
CA SER A 245 19.19 -33.59 1.59
C SER A 245 18.28 -34.80 1.39
N GLY A 246 17.20 -34.67 0.62
CA GLY A 246 16.30 -35.80 0.29
C GLY A 246 16.95 -36.89 -0.57
N LEU A 247 17.99 -36.55 -1.34
CA LEU A 247 18.78 -37.54 -2.08
C LEU A 247 19.50 -38.50 -1.14
N PHE A 248 20.05 -37.99 -0.03
CA PHE A 248 20.88 -38.77 0.89
C PHE A 248 20.11 -39.46 2.02
N THR A 249 18.79 -39.30 2.07
CA THR A 249 17.91 -40.02 2.99
C THR A 249 17.55 -41.39 2.39
N HIS A 250 17.98 -42.48 3.04
CA HIS A 250 17.71 -43.84 2.57
C HIS A 250 16.91 -44.61 3.61
N ASP A 251 15.92 -45.37 3.14
CA ASP A 251 15.20 -46.31 3.98
C ASP A 251 16.12 -47.45 4.45
N SER A 252 15.84 -47.96 5.65
CA SER A 252 16.54 -49.14 6.19
C SER A 252 15.91 -50.41 5.63
N ILE A 253 16.74 -51.33 5.14
CA ILE A 253 16.27 -52.64 4.68
C ILE A 253 16.13 -53.55 5.91
N PRO A 254 14.95 -54.13 6.21
CA PRO A 254 14.78 -55.05 7.32
C PRO A 254 15.74 -56.25 7.23
N GLY A 255 16.53 -56.49 8.28
CA GLY A 255 17.45 -57.62 8.37
C GLY A 255 18.78 -57.46 7.63
N VAL A 256 19.05 -56.31 7.00
CA VAL A 256 20.30 -56.05 6.27
C VAL A 256 20.96 -54.77 6.78
N MET A 257 22.24 -54.82 7.13
CA MET A 257 23.03 -53.63 7.49
C MET A 257 23.50 -52.86 6.25
N ALA A 258 22.56 -52.46 5.39
CA ALA A 258 22.84 -51.65 4.20
C ALA A 258 21.69 -50.66 3.93
N LYS A 259 22.03 -49.54 3.27
CA LYS A 259 21.06 -48.53 2.82
C LYS A 259 20.24 -49.05 1.64
N ALA A 260 18.95 -48.70 1.57
CA ALA A 260 18.12 -49.03 0.42
C ALA A 260 18.60 -48.34 -0.87
N PRO A 261 18.42 -48.99 -2.05
CA PRO A 261 18.62 -48.35 -3.35
C PRO A 261 17.75 -47.09 -3.51
N TYR A 262 18.15 -46.19 -4.42
CA TYR A 262 17.37 -44.98 -4.70
C TYR A 262 15.94 -45.30 -5.13
N SER A 263 14.99 -44.62 -4.49
CA SER A 263 13.58 -44.62 -4.90
C SER A 263 13.39 -43.95 -6.27
N GLU A 264 12.28 -44.25 -6.93
CA GLU A 264 11.90 -43.58 -8.19
C GLU A 264 11.75 -42.05 -8.01
N ALA A 265 11.33 -41.59 -6.82
CA ALA A 265 11.28 -40.18 -6.48
C ALA A 265 12.69 -39.56 -6.43
N GLN A 266 13.66 -40.23 -5.81
CA GLN A 266 15.05 -39.77 -5.76
C GLN A 266 15.69 -39.75 -7.14
N LYS A 267 15.47 -40.77 -7.98
CA LYS A 267 15.96 -40.80 -9.36
C LYS A 267 15.40 -39.64 -10.21
N ARG A 268 14.11 -39.33 -10.06
CA ARG A 268 13.49 -38.15 -10.70
C ARG A 268 14.11 -36.84 -10.19
N SER A 269 14.37 -36.74 -8.89
CA SER A 269 15.08 -35.60 -8.30
C SER A 269 16.50 -35.44 -8.85
N ILE A 270 17.26 -36.52 -9.07
CA ILE A 270 18.59 -36.43 -9.73
C ILE A 270 18.45 -35.78 -11.11
N SER A 271 17.51 -36.25 -11.92
CA SER A 271 17.31 -35.74 -13.28
C SER A 271 16.90 -34.26 -13.31
N GLY A 272 16.05 -33.82 -12.37
CA GLY A 272 15.60 -32.43 -12.29
C GLY A 272 16.62 -31.44 -11.70
N MET A 273 17.69 -31.92 -11.07
CA MET A 273 18.70 -31.07 -10.42
C MET A 273 19.51 -30.24 -11.43
N ASN A 274 19.82 -30.84 -12.59
CA ASN A 274 20.57 -30.17 -13.66
C ASN A 274 19.87 -28.90 -14.18
N GLU A 275 18.54 -28.92 -14.26
CA GLU A 275 17.77 -27.77 -14.71
C GLU A 275 17.79 -26.63 -13.67
N LYS A 276 17.65 -26.98 -12.38
CA LYS A 276 17.75 -26.01 -11.28
C LYS A 276 19.13 -25.36 -11.21
N LEU A 277 20.21 -26.12 -11.41
CA LEU A 277 21.58 -25.60 -11.45
C LEU A 277 21.80 -24.65 -12.64
N LYS A 278 21.29 -24.99 -13.82
CA LYS A 278 21.33 -24.08 -14.99
C LYS A 278 20.56 -22.78 -14.71
N LYS A 279 19.39 -22.88 -14.07
CA LYS A 279 18.60 -21.71 -13.66
C LYS A 279 19.38 -20.84 -12.66
N LEU A 280 20.08 -21.44 -11.71
CA LEU A 280 20.91 -20.70 -10.73
C LEU A 280 22.00 -19.87 -11.41
N ILE A 281 22.71 -20.43 -12.40
CA ILE A 281 23.71 -19.69 -13.19
C ILE A 281 23.08 -18.55 -14.00
N SER A 282 21.89 -18.77 -14.57
CA SER A 282 21.16 -17.72 -15.27
C SER A 282 20.78 -16.58 -14.33
N MET A 283 20.32 -16.90 -13.11
CA MET A 283 19.97 -15.92 -12.08
C MET A 283 21.19 -15.13 -11.60
N ASP A 284 22.36 -15.74 -11.50
CA ASP A 284 23.60 -15.04 -11.15
C ASP A 284 23.99 -13.99 -12.22
N LYS A 285 23.85 -14.34 -13.50
CA LYS A 285 24.05 -13.38 -14.61
C LYS A 285 23.06 -12.22 -14.55
N GLU A 286 21.79 -12.49 -14.21
CA GLU A 286 20.77 -11.45 -14.01
C GLU A 286 21.13 -10.56 -12.80
N LEU A 287 21.50 -11.15 -11.66
CA LEU A 287 21.92 -10.44 -10.46
C LEU A 287 23.12 -9.53 -10.71
N SER A 288 24.12 -10.02 -11.44
CA SER A 288 25.28 -9.22 -11.85
C SER A 288 24.86 -7.99 -12.67
N ARG A 289 23.87 -8.13 -13.56
CA ARG A 289 23.31 -7.00 -14.32
C ARG A 289 22.58 -6.02 -13.38
N PHE A 290 21.72 -6.51 -12.49
CA PHE A 290 21.00 -5.66 -11.54
C PHE A 290 21.94 -4.95 -10.56
N LEU A 291 23.03 -5.58 -10.13
CA LEU A 291 24.04 -4.98 -9.27
C LEU A 291 24.75 -3.82 -9.98
N ASN A 292 25.08 -3.99 -11.26
CA ASN A 292 25.68 -2.92 -12.07
C ASN A 292 24.69 -1.76 -12.28
N ASP A 293 23.42 -2.06 -12.53
CA ASP A 293 22.36 -1.04 -12.65
C ASP A 293 22.17 -0.28 -11.32
N TYR A 294 22.21 -0.98 -10.17
CA TYR A 294 22.17 -0.38 -8.84
C TYR A 294 23.36 0.56 -8.61
N LYS A 295 24.59 0.10 -8.85
CA LYS A 295 25.80 0.92 -8.68
C LYS A 295 25.77 2.19 -9.53
N ARG A 296 25.26 2.10 -10.78
CA ARG A 296 25.07 3.26 -11.66
C ARG A 296 24.04 4.24 -11.08
N ALA A 297 22.88 3.74 -10.66
CA ALA A 297 21.82 4.58 -10.10
C ALA A 297 22.23 5.22 -8.77
N GLU A 298 23.01 4.52 -7.94
CA GLU A 298 23.59 5.05 -6.72
C GLU A 298 24.64 6.14 -7.01
N GLY A 299 25.51 5.95 -8.01
CA GLY A 299 26.44 6.98 -8.47
C GLY A 299 25.72 8.25 -8.93
N ASP A 300 24.65 8.10 -9.74
CA ASP A 300 23.81 9.22 -10.18
C ASP A 300 23.20 9.96 -8.97
N MET A 301 22.64 9.23 -7.99
CA MET A 301 22.04 9.81 -6.80
C MET A 301 23.05 10.53 -5.92
N ASN A 302 24.22 9.93 -5.66
CA ASN A 302 25.28 10.55 -4.86
C ASN A 302 25.80 11.84 -5.55
N SER A 303 25.93 11.83 -6.88
CA SER A 303 26.32 13.04 -7.64
C SER A 303 25.30 14.19 -7.53
N LEU A 304 24.02 13.86 -7.32
CA LEU A 304 22.95 14.85 -7.08
C LEU A 304 22.92 15.27 -5.60
N ASN A 305 23.06 14.35 -4.65
CA ASN A 305 23.09 14.66 -3.22
C ASN A 305 24.30 15.52 -2.83
N ASN A 306 25.48 15.30 -3.43
CA ASN A 306 26.65 16.15 -3.19
C ASN A 306 26.45 17.60 -3.69
N LYS A 307 25.44 17.85 -4.55
CA LYS A 307 25.01 19.21 -4.93
C LYS A 307 24.04 19.84 -3.93
N ILE A 308 23.48 19.05 -2.99
CA ILE A 308 22.57 19.46 -1.91
C ILE A 308 23.33 19.78 -0.63
N GLU A 309 24.44 19.08 -0.34
CA GLU A 309 25.27 19.31 0.86
C GLU A 309 25.92 20.71 0.92
N GLY A 310 25.75 21.55 -0.10
CA GLY A 310 26.05 22.98 -0.07
C GLY A 310 24.90 23.88 0.43
N SER A 311 23.74 23.31 0.75
CA SER A 311 22.55 24.00 1.25
C SER A 311 21.93 23.20 2.39
N ASP A 312 22.33 23.50 3.62
CA ASP A 312 21.68 23.01 4.84
C ASP A 312 20.18 23.36 4.80
N THR A 313 19.31 22.37 4.65
CA THR A 313 17.92 22.51 5.11
C THR A 313 17.26 21.16 5.37
N GLU A 314 17.55 20.55 6.53
CA GLU A 314 16.54 19.76 7.26
C GLU A 314 15.45 20.71 7.79
N SER A 315 14.75 21.42 6.90
CA SER A 315 13.56 22.16 7.26
C SER A 315 12.35 21.25 7.12
N LEU A 316 11.48 21.27 8.13
CA LEU A 316 10.13 20.71 8.02
C LEU A 316 9.47 21.24 6.75
N ASN A 317 8.86 20.36 5.95
CA ASN A 317 8.22 20.74 4.70
C ASN A 317 6.86 21.43 4.95
N LEU A 318 6.86 22.53 5.68
CA LEU A 318 5.66 23.25 6.11
C LEU A 318 4.86 23.77 4.91
N SER A 319 5.55 24.17 3.84
CA SER A 319 4.91 24.60 2.60
C SER A 319 4.18 23.44 1.89
N GLY A 320 4.75 22.23 1.93
CA GLY A 320 4.11 21.01 1.42
C GLY A 320 2.91 20.59 2.27
N VAL A 321 3.01 20.73 3.60
CA VAL A 321 1.91 20.44 4.53
C VAL A 321 0.70 21.33 4.28
N ASN A 322 0.92 22.64 4.09
CA ASN A 322 -0.17 23.57 3.80
C ASN A 322 -0.84 23.28 2.45
N ALA A 323 -0.06 22.94 1.42
CA ALA A 323 -0.61 22.51 0.13
C ALA A 323 -1.39 21.18 0.25
N GLU A 324 -0.92 20.25 1.08
CA GLU A 324 -1.62 19.00 1.33
C GLU A 324 -2.93 19.21 2.08
N TYR A 325 -2.98 20.16 3.02
CA TYR A 325 -4.22 20.50 3.73
C TYR A 325 -5.35 20.90 2.76
N ASP A 326 -5.07 21.74 1.77
CA ASP A 326 -6.05 22.13 0.75
C ASP A 326 -6.49 20.92 -0.09
N THR A 327 -5.53 20.05 -0.42
CA THR A 327 -5.77 18.81 -1.15
C THR A 327 -6.67 17.85 -0.37
N ILE A 328 -6.41 17.65 0.93
CA ILE A 328 -7.24 16.82 1.83
C ILE A 328 -8.67 17.36 1.92
N ARG A 329 -8.83 18.69 1.99
CA ARG A 329 -10.15 19.32 2.00
C ARG A 329 -10.91 19.04 0.71
N GLN A 330 -10.23 19.06 -0.44
CA GLN A 330 -10.80 18.67 -1.72
C GLN A 330 -11.15 17.18 -1.76
N MET A 331 -10.26 16.31 -1.27
CA MET A 331 -10.50 14.86 -1.14
C MET A 331 -11.77 14.58 -0.32
N ALA A 332 -11.91 15.21 0.85
CA ALA A 332 -13.10 15.09 1.69
C ALA A 332 -14.37 15.52 0.95
N LYS A 333 -14.32 16.60 0.17
CA LYS A 333 -15.46 17.02 -0.66
C LYS A 333 -15.80 16.00 -1.76
N MET A 334 -14.79 15.44 -2.42
CA MET A 334 -14.97 14.47 -3.50
C MET A 334 -15.56 13.15 -3.02
N THR A 335 -15.14 12.66 -1.85
CA THR A 335 -15.69 11.41 -1.28
C THR A 335 -17.20 11.50 -1.01
N CYS A 336 -17.70 12.69 -0.62
CA CYS A 336 -19.13 12.92 -0.38
C CYS A 336 -19.92 13.14 -1.68
N GLY A 337 -19.30 13.68 -2.72
CA GLY A 337 -19.99 14.09 -3.95
C GLY A 337 -20.84 15.37 -3.77
N ARG A 338 -21.42 15.88 -4.88
CA ARG A 338 -22.04 17.22 -4.93
C ARG A 338 -23.24 17.42 -3.99
N LYS A 339 -24.00 16.37 -3.71
CA LYS A 339 -25.19 16.39 -2.83
C LYS A 339 -24.95 15.67 -1.49
N GLY A 340 -23.69 15.34 -1.20
CA GLY A 340 -23.33 14.55 -0.02
C GLY A 340 -23.27 15.37 1.26
N ASN A 341 -23.13 14.65 2.37
CA ASN A 341 -22.94 15.27 3.68
C ASN A 341 -21.46 15.68 3.87
N HIS A 342 -21.18 16.98 3.75
CA HIS A 342 -19.85 17.56 3.97
C HIS A 342 -19.59 17.99 5.42
N PHE A 343 -20.36 17.52 6.42
CA PHE A 343 -20.05 17.81 7.82
C PHE A 343 -18.75 17.12 8.20
N PRO A 344 -17.74 17.84 8.70
CA PRO A 344 -16.44 17.25 9.00
C PRO A 344 -16.36 16.66 10.42
N VAL A 345 -17.33 16.99 11.28
CA VAL A 345 -17.34 16.52 12.67
C VAL A 345 -18.08 15.18 12.76
N LEU A 346 -17.46 14.23 13.47
CA LEU A 346 -18.03 12.94 13.79
C LEU A 346 -19.23 13.11 14.75
N SER A 347 -20.40 12.66 14.34
CA SER A 347 -21.66 12.83 15.05
C SER A 347 -22.58 11.63 14.85
N ARG A 348 -23.27 11.24 15.92
CA ARG A 348 -24.30 10.19 15.91
C ARG A 348 -25.44 10.47 14.90
N GLU A 349 -25.66 11.73 14.53
CA GLU A 349 -26.71 12.13 13.56
C GLU A 349 -26.43 11.52 12.18
N TYR A 350 -25.16 11.40 11.81
CA TYR A 350 -24.71 11.04 10.46
C TYR A 350 -23.97 9.70 10.40
N PHE A 351 -23.35 9.28 11.50
CA PHE A 351 -22.63 8.02 11.57
C PHE A 351 -23.60 6.83 11.55
N ARG A 352 -23.49 5.99 10.52
CA ARG A 352 -24.35 4.80 10.31
C ARG A 352 -23.58 3.49 10.22
N SER A 353 -22.25 3.53 10.10
CA SER A 353 -21.42 2.35 9.87
C SER A 353 -21.33 1.48 11.13
N ASN A 354 -21.35 0.17 10.95
CA ASN A 354 -20.99 -0.78 12.02
C ASN A 354 -19.46 -0.92 12.12
N ALA A 355 -18.95 -1.54 13.18
CA ALA A 355 -17.50 -1.68 13.41
C ALA A 355 -16.75 -2.32 12.21
N ASN A 356 -17.33 -3.32 11.54
CA ASN A 356 -16.70 -3.98 10.39
C ASN A 356 -16.73 -3.14 9.09
N GLU A 357 -17.57 -2.11 9.05
CA GLU A 357 -17.79 -1.25 7.89
C GLU A 357 -17.15 0.14 8.04
N ILE A 358 -16.55 0.45 9.20
CA ILE A 358 -15.74 1.65 9.35
C ILE A 358 -14.46 1.46 8.53
N GLY A 359 -14.08 2.49 7.76
CA GLY A 359 -12.82 2.58 7.04
C GLY A 359 -11.63 2.82 7.97
N ILE A 360 -11.35 1.87 8.85
CA ILE A 360 -10.09 1.78 9.61
C ILE A 360 -9.06 0.97 8.84
N ARG A 361 -7.78 1.16 9.20
CA ARG A 361 -6.63 0.50 8.58
C ARG A 361 -6.83 -1.01 8.41
N GLU A 362 -7.24 -1.69 9.47
CA GLU A 362 -7.33 -3.15 9.53
C GLU A 362 -8.48 -3.68 8.64
N ASN A 363 -9.61 -2.98 8.60
CA ASN A 363 -10.73 -3.34 7.72
C ASN A 363 -10.38 -3.10 6.25
N VAL A 364 -9.74 -1.97 5.94
CA VAL A 364 -9.28 -1.65 4.59
C VAL A 364 -8.23 -2.65 4.12
N LEU A 365 -7.25 -3.00 4.97
CA LEU A 365 -6.24 -4.00 4.65
C LEU A 365 -6.84 -5.36 4.33
N ALA A 366 -7.79 -5.83 5.15
CA ALA A 366 -8.51 -7.08 4.90
C ALA A 366 -9.26 -7.05 3.56
N LEU A 367 -9.88 -5.92 3.21
CA LEU A 367 -10.59 -5.77 1.93
C LEU A 367 -9.63 -5.66 0.74
N MET A 368 -8.48 -5.00 0.88
CA MET A 368 -7.44 -4.98 -0.16
C MET A 368 -6.89 -6.39 -0.42
N SER A 369 -6.69 -7.19 0.63
CA SER A 369 -6.32 -8.60 0.50
C SER A 369 -7.40 -9.41 -0.23
N TRP A 370 -8.69 -9.16 0.07
CA TRP A 370 -9.79 -9.76 -0.69
C TRP A 370 -9.78 -9.36 -2.17
N ILE A 371 -9.59 -8.07 -2.48
CA ILE A 371 -9.49 -7.59 -3.87
C ILE A 371 -8.33 -8.30 -4.60
N GLU A 372 -7.15 -8.35 -3.98
CA GLU A 372 -5.96 -9.01 -4.53
C GLU A 372 -6.18 -10.52 -4.76
N SER A 373 -7.03 -11.17 -3.97
CA SER A 373 -7.37 -12.59 -4.18
C SER A 373 -8.23 -12.86 -5.42
N ILE A 374 -8.88 -11.84 -5.99
CA ILE A 374 -9.72 -11.94 -7.19
C ILE A 374 -9.05 -11.26 -8.39
N ASP A 375 -8.48 -10.07 -8.23
CA ASP A 375 -7.65 -9.39 -9.22
C ASP A 375 -6.21 -9.35 -8.70
N SER A 376 -5.44 -10.41 -8.97
CA SER A 376 -4.06 -10.57 -8.52
C SER A 376 -3.10 -9.54 -9.14
N GLN A 377 -3.57 -8.75 -10.10
CA GLN A 377 -2.82 -7.68 -10.73
C GLN A 377 -3.33 -6.28 -10.35
N ALA A 378 -4.29 -6.18 -9.41
CA ALA A 378 -4.89 -4.92 -8.98
C ALA A 378 -3.85 -3.90 -8.50
N PHE A 379 -2.83 -4.40 -7.78
CA PHE A 379 -1.76 -3.61 -7.18
C PHE A 379 -0.41 -3.84 -7.84
N CYS A 380 -0.42 -4.30 -9.09
CA CYS A 380 0.78 -4.65 -9.81
C CYS A 380 1.02 -3.70 -10.98
N ARG A 381 2.29 -3.34 -11.20
CA ARG A 381 2.73 -2.60 -12.39
C ARG A 381 3.77 -3.41 -13.14
N GLN A 382 3.52 -3.57 -14.44
CA GLN A 382 4.45 -4.22 -15.33
C GLN A 382 5.57 -3.27 -15.73
N TYR A 383 6.81 -3.70 -15.51
CA TYR A 383 8.01 -3.01 -15.94
C TYR A 383 8.96 -4.00 -16.61
N LYS A 384 9.36 -3.72 -17.86
CA LYS A 384 10.03 -4.70 -18.73
C LYS A 384 9.20 -6.00 -18.78
N SER A 385 9.82 -7.15 -18.57
CA SER A 385 9.16 -8.46 -18.53
C SER A 385 8.65 -8.87 -17.14
N GLN A 386 8.76 -8.00 -16.13
CA GLN A 386 8.41 -8.33 -14.75
C GLN A 386 7.16 -7.59 -14.27
N LEU A 387 6.38 -8.26 -13.44
CA LEU A 387 5.20 -7.71 -12.79
C LEU A 387 5.54 -7.39 -11.34
N ASN A 388 5.64 -6.11 -11.01
CA ASN A 388 6.06 -5.62 -9.71
C ASN A 388 4.84 -5.27 -8.86
N ARG A 389 4.75 -5.82 -7.64
CA ARG A 389 3.68 -5.51 -6.69
C ARG A 389 3.97 -4.18 -5.99
N ILE A 390 3.18 -3.15 -6.28
CA ILE A 390 3.26 -1.83 -5.65
C ILE A 390 1.85 -1.40 -5.19
N PRO A 391 1.47 -1.74 -3.94
CA PRO A 391 0.22 -1.25 -3.35
C PRO A 391 0.18 0.29 -3.30
N PRO A 392 -0.97 0.93 -3.59
CA PRO A 392 -1.10 2.37 -3.48
C PRO A 392 -1.04 2.82 -2.02
N PHE A 393 -0.69 4.09 -1.79
CA PHE A 393 -1.04 4.79 -0.58
C PHE A 393 -2.56 4.85 -0.45
N VAL A 394 -3.08 4.46 0.71
CA VAL A 394 -4.49 4.62 1.06
C VAL A 394 -4.63 5.73 2.06
N ILE A 395 -5.34 6.79 1.68
CA ILE A 395 -5.60 7.96 2.51
C ILE A 395 -7.03 7.80 3.07
N LEU A 396 -7.13 7.56 4.37
CA LEU A 396 -8.40 7.45 5.09
C LEU A 396 -8.90 8.84 5.45
N VAL A 397 -10.04 9.22 4.89
CA VAL A 397 -10.64 10.55 5.08
C VAL A 397 -11.88 10.43 5.97
N PRO A 398 -11.96 11.14 7.12
CA PRO A 398 -13.12 11.09 8.01
C PRO A 398 -14.30 11.86 7.41
N SER A 399 -14.96 11.24 6.43
CA SER A 399 -16.12 11.79 5.74
C SER A 399 -17.26 10.78 5.67
N TYR A 400 -18.49 11.31 5.58
CA TYR A 400 -19.73 10.55 5.40
C TYR A 400 -20.03 10.25 3.93
N GLY A 401 -18.99 10.17 3.11
CA GLY A 401 -19.09 9.91 1.69
C GLY A 401 -19.14 8.43 1.35
N ASP A 402 -19.69 8.09 0.19
CA ASP A 402 -19.73 6.72 -0.33
C ASP A 402 -18.69 6.48 -1.44
N ILE A 403 -18.04 7.54 -1.94
CA ILE A 403 -17.20 7.51 -3.13
C ILE A 403 -15.73 7.37 -2.74
N GLY A 404 -15.15 6.21 -3.02
CA GLY A 404 -13.69 6.03 -3.05
C GLY A 404 -13.18 6.24 -4.47
N PHE A 405 -12.00 6.81 -4.62
CA PHE A 405 -11.45 7.18 -5.92
C PHE A 405 -9.91 7.22 -5.92
N CYS A 406 -9.31 7.23 -7.11
CA CYS A 406 -7.88 7.37 -7.29
C CYS A 406 -7.54 8.86 -7.46
N TRP A 407 -6.69 9.38 -6.57
CA TRP A 407 -6.20 10.76 -6.65
C TRP A 407 -5.04 10.89 -7.63
N GLU A 408 -4.09 9.95 -7.56
CA GLU A 408 -2.90 9.94 -8.40
C GLU A 408 -2.54 8.48 -8.71
N PRO A 409 -2.43 8.04 -9.97
CA PRO A 409 -2.15 6.64 -10.27
C PRO A 409 -0.70 6.25 -9.95
N PHE A 410 0.23 7.18 -10.10
CA PHE A 410 1.63 7.12 -9.69
C PHE A 410 2.26 8.51 -9.87
N ASP A 411 3.44 8.71 -9.29
CA ASP A 411 4.25 9.90 -9.49
C ASP A 411 4.67 10.04 -10.96
N ARG A 412 4.37 11.20 -11.57
CA ARG A 412 4.69 11.52 -12.96
C ARG A 412 6.17 11.36 -13.30
N TYR A 413 7.06 11.60 -12.33
CA TYR A 413 8.51 11.53 -12.47
C TYR A 413 9.07 10.14 -12.14
N ASN A 414 8.36 9.35 -11.33
CA ASN A 414 8.70 7.96 -11.01
C ASN A 414 7.57 7.00 -11.37
N ARG A 415 7.37 6.76 -12.67
CA ARG A 415 6.26 5.90 -13.16
C ARG A 415 6.40 4.41 -12.82
N ILE A 416 7.59 3.98 -12.42
CA ILE A 416 7.94 2.55 -12.30
C ILE A 416 7.71 2.05 -10.88
N THR A 417 8.19 2.80 -9.88
CA THR A 417 8.21 2.33 -8.48
C THR A 417 7.41 3.20 -7.52
N SER A 418 6.98 4.41 -7.87
CA SER A 418 6.18 5.24 -6.95
C SER A 418 4.78 4.67 -6.69
N ARG A 419 4.28 4.77 -5.47
CA ARG A 419 2.91 4.32 -5.19
C ARG A 419 1.90 5.30 -5.81
N GLY A 420 0.77 4.77 -6.29
CA GLY A 420 -0.42 5.60 -6.49
C GLY A 420 -1.03 6.03 -5.17
N ARG A 421 -2.03 6.91 -5.20
CA ARG A 421 -2.78 7.40 -4.04
C ARG A 421 -4.26 7.15 -4.28
N ILE A 422 -4.88 6.37 -3.41
CA ILE A 422 -6.33 6.18 -3.38
C ILE A 422 -6.91 6.78 -2.11
N VAL A 423 -8.10 7.36 -2.23
CA VAL A 423 -8.78 8.07 -1.16
C VAL A 423 -10.02 7.29 -0.78
N ILE A 424 -10.16 6.99 0.50
CA ILE A 424 -11.23 6.16 1.03
C ILE A 424 -11.98 6.90 2.15
N PRO A 425 -13.30 7.13 2.01
CA PRO A 425 -14.11 7.66 3.09
C PRO A 425 -14.24 6.67 4.25
N MET A 426 -14.05 7.14 5.47
CA MET A 426 -14.11 6.28 6.67
C MET A 426 -15.54 5.87 7.04
N TYR A 427 -16.55 6.69 6.73
CA TYR A 427 -17.94 6.49 7.16
C TYR A 427 -18.87 6.19 5.99
N ALA A 428 -18.36 5.49 4.98
CA ALA A 428 -19.16 5.00 3.87
C ALA A 428 -20.27 4.07 4.37
N ARG A 429 -21.40 4.07 3.65
CA ARG A 429 -22.47 3.08 3.84
C ARG A 429 -21.97 1.66 3.57
N ASN A 430 -21.05 1.52 2.62
CA ASN A 430 -20.41 0.25 2.31
C ASN A 430 -18.96 0.49 1.91
N ILE A 431 -18.05 0.31 2.87
CA ILE A 431 -16.60 0.49 2.67
C ILE A 431 -16.03 -0.43 1.59
N LYS A 432 -16.58 -1.66 1.44
CA LYS A 432 -16.16 -2.61 0.41
C LYS A 432 -16.43 -2.05 -0.99
N LEU A 433 -17.62 -1.50 -1.22
CA LEU A 433 -17.95 -0.86 -2.51
C LEU A 433 -17.12 0.40 -2.74
N SER A 434 -16.90 1.21 -1.69
CA SER A 434 -16.11 2.44 -1.79
C SER A 434 -14.65 2.15 -2.16
N LEU A 435 -14.01 1.18 -1.50
CA LEU A 435 -12.66 0.74 -1.80
C LEU A 435 -12.56 0.08 -3.18
N LEU A 436 -13.52 -0.77 -3.54
CA LEU A 436 -13.54 -1.39 -4.86
C LEU A 436 -13.65 -0.34 -5.98
N ARG A 437 -14.45 0.72 -5.78
CA ARG A 437 -14.55 1.85 -6.69
C ARG A 437 -13.21 2.59 -6.82
N ALA A 438 -12.50 2.80 -5.71
CA ALA A 438 -11.19 3.44 -5.72
C ALA A 438 -10.14 2.61 -6.47
N VAL A 439 -10.15 1.29 -6.29
CA VAL A 439 -9.27 0.38 -7.02
C VAL A 439 -9.63 0.32 -8.50
N ALA A 440 -10.91 0.32 -8.86
CA ALA A 440 -11.35 0.39 -10.25
C ALA A 440 -10.85 1.67 -10.94
N ASP A 441 -11.00 2.82 -10.28
CA ASP A 441 -10.50 4.11 -10.76
C ASP A 441 -8.96 4.09 -10.89
N LEU A 442 -8.25 3.50 -9.92
CA LEU A 442 -6.80 3.30 -9.99
C LEU A 442 -6.41 2.45 -11.21
N ARG A 443 -7.09 1.31 -11.43
CA ARG A 443 -6.83 0.43 -12.58
C ARG A 443 -7.01 1.15 -13.90
N TRP A 444 -8.08 1.94 -14.02
CA TRP A 444 -8.33 2.76 -15.20
C TRP A 444 -7.25 3.82 -15.41
N GLN A 445 -6.94 4.62 -14.38
CA GLN A 445 -5.98 5.71 -14.49
C GLN A 445 -4.56 5.20 -14.77
N VAL A 446 -4.11 4.13 -14.09
CA VAL A 446 -2.81 3.51 -14.35
C VAL A 446 -2.72 3.00 -15.79
N ALA A 447 -3.76 2.33 -16.29
CA ALA A 447 -3.78 1.83 -17.66
C ALA A 447 -3.77 2.98 -18.68
N LYS A 448 -4.57 4.03 -18.43
CA LYS A 448 -4.67 5.23 -19.28
C LYS A 448 -3.33 5.97 -19.34
N GLU A 449 -2.70 6.25 -18.19
CA GLU A 449 -1.42 6.96 -18.17
C GLU A 449 -0.27 6.13 -18.76
N LYS A 450 -0.29 4.81 -18.58
CA LYS A 450 0.69 3.91 -19.20
C LYS A 450 0.56 3.89 -20.72
N ALA A 451 -0.67 3.86 -21.24
CA ALA A 451 -0.94 3.90 -22.68
C ALA A 451 -0.65 5.28 -23.30
N SER A 452 -0.65 6.35 -22.48
CA SER A 452 -0.36 7.71 -22.92
C SER A 452 -1.25 8.09 -24.12
N TYR A 453 -0.68 8.54 -25.24
CA TYR A 453 -1.44 8.91 -26.45
C TYR A 453 -2.31 7.79 -27.03
N TYR A 454 -1.96 6.52 -26.80
CA TYR A 454 -2.65 5.35 -27.36
C TYR A 454 -3.78 4.80 -26.49
N TRP A 455 -4.18 5.52 -25.43
CA TRP A 455 -5.17 5.03 -24.47
C TRP A 455 -6.55 4.73 -25.06
N MET A 456 -6.87 5.25 -26.25
CA MET A 456 -8.12 5.01 -26.99
C MET A 456 -8.01 3.89 -28.04
N GLU A 457 -6.80 3.41 -28.33
CA GLU A 457 -6.54 2.50 -29.45
C GLU A 457 -6.26 1.07 -28.96
N GLU A 458 -5.42 0.93 -27.94
CA GLU A 458 -4.91 -0.37 -27.48
C GLU A 458 -5.04 -0.60 -25.98
N GLY A 459 -4.81 -1.84 -25.57
CA GLY A 459 -4.80 -2.25 -24.17
C GLY A 459 -6.19 -2.24 -23.52
N LEU A 460 -6.20 -2.26 -22.18
CA LEU A 460 -7.42 -2.28 -21.39
C LEU A 460 -8.34 -1.09 -21.72
N THR A 461 -7.79 0.12 -21.72
CA THR A 461 -8.57 1.34 -21.93
C THR A 461 -9.02 1.50 -23.36
N GLY A 462 -8.19 1.15 -24.35
CA GLY A 462 -8.53 1.28 -25.76
C GLY A 462 -9.65 0.34 -26.18
N ASN A 463 -9.56 -0.95 -25.83
CA ASN A 463 -10.61 -1.92 -26.13
C ASN A 463 -11.93 -1.57 -25.42
N TYR A 464 -11.86 -1.10 -24.16
CA TYR A 464 -13.06 -0.65 -23.45
C TYR A 464 -13.67 0.60 -24.08
N TYR A 465 -12.83 1.55 -24.52
CA TYR A 465 -13.26 2.78 -25.18
C TYR A 465 -13.95 2.50 -26.53
N GLN A 466 -13.43 1.56 -27.32
CA GLN A 466 -14.04 1.14 -28.58
C GLN A 466 -15.44 0.55 -28.36
N TRP A 467 -15.61 -0.30 -27.35
CA TRP A 467 -16.94 -0.79 -26.96
C TRP A 467 -17.86 0.37 -26.55
N TYR A 468 -17.37 1.29 -25.71
CA TYR A 468 -18.12 2.45 -25.25
C TYR A 468 -18.64 3.32 -26.42
N GLN A 469 -17.79 3.57 -27.42
CA GLN A 469 -18.17 4.31 -28.62
C GLN A 469 -19.19 3.55 -29.47
N LYS A 470 -18.98 2.24 -29.67
CA LYS A 470 -19.87 1.37 -30.44
C LYS A 470 -21.29 1.35 -29.85
N GLU A 471 -21.40 1.30 -28.53
CA GLU A 471 -22.68 1.34 -27.80
C GLU A 471 -23.29 2.75 -27.72
N LYS A 472 -22.61 3.79 -28.22
CA LYS A 472 -23.08 5.19 -28.25
C LYS A 472 -23.50 5.71 -26.87
N LEU A 473 -22.78 5.30 -25.83
CA LEU A 473 -23.05 5.68 -24.45
C LEU A 473 -22.73 7.17 -24.23
N LYS A 474 -23.45 7.79 -23.28
CA LYS A 474 -23.28 9.20 -22.89
C LYS A 474 -22.69 9.29 -21.48
N GLY A 475 -21.76 10.23 -21.26
CA GLY A 475 -21.11 10.44 -19.97
C GLY A 475 -19.60 10.24 -20.03
N ASP A 476 -18.97 10.08 -18.87
CA ASP A 476 -17.55 9.75 -18.78
C ASP A 476 -17.35 8.24 -18.92
N VAL A 477 -16.56 7.81 -19.91
CA VAL A 477 -16.21 6.40 -20.14
C VAL A 477 -15.64 5.73 -18.88
N LYS A 478 -14.94 6.49 -18.05
CA LYS A 478 -14.36 6.02 -16.79
C LYS A 478 -15.43 5.52 -15.81
N ASP A 479 -16.54 6.24 -15.69
CA ASP A 479 -17.61 5.85 -14.77
C ASP A 479 -18.23 4.51 -15.19
N TYR A 480 -18.43 4.30 -16.49
CA TYR A 480 -18.88 3.00 -17.02
C TYR A 480 -17.86 1.90 -16.77
N PHE A 481 -16.57 2.18 -16.94
CA PHE A 481 -15.52 1.21 -16.64
C PHE A 481 -15.54 0.79 -15.18
N ILE A 482 -15.67 1.76 -14.27
CA ILE A 482 -15.76 1.52 -12.83
C ILE A 482 -16.95 0.61 -12.50
N ASP A 483 -18.13 0.92 -13.05
CA ASP A 483 -19.33 0.12 -12.81
C ASP A 483 -19.18 -1.31 -13.36
N SER A 484 -18.62 -1.46 -14.56
CA SER A 484 -18.30 -2.77 -15.14
C SER A 484 -17.30 -3.54 -14.28
N TYR A 485 -16.25 -2.88 -13.77
CA TYR A 485 -15.25 -3.51 -12.90
C TYR A 485 -15.86 -3.96 -11.57
N MET A 486 -16.78 -3.18 -11.01
CA MET A 486 -17.52 -3.60 -9.82
C MET A 486 -18.35 -4.86 -10.08
N VAL A 487 -19.02 -4.96 -11.23
CA VAL A 487 -19.74 -6.17 -11.64
C VAL A 487 -18.78 -7.34 -11.89
N TRP A 488 -17.61 -7.08 -12.50
CA TRP A 488 -16.56 -8.10 -12.70
C TRP A 488 -16.16 -8.76 -11.38
N MET A 489 -15.89 -7.94 -10.38
CA MET A 489 -15.36 -8.39 -9.08
C MET A 489 -16.43 -8.97 -8.15
N LEU A 490 -17.69 -8.52 -8.24
CA LEU A 490 -18.78 -8.92 -7.33
C LEU A 490 -19.75 -9.96 -7.91
N LYS A 491 -19.73 -10.18 -9.23
CA LYS A 491 -20.69 -11.05 -9.92
C LYS A 491 -20.00 -12.04 -10.85
N GLU A 492 -19.17 -11.56 -11.77
CA GLU A 492 -18.53 -12.43 -12.76
C GLU A 492 -17.50 -13.36 -12.10
N SER A 493 -16.80 -12.91 -11.06
CA SER A 493 -15.92 -13.75 -10.21
C SER A 493 -16.67 -14.92 -9.53
N GLU A 494 -17.98 -14.78 -9.32
CA GLU A 494 -18.87 -15.82 -8.78
C GLU A 494 -19.62 -16.58 -9.89
N GLY A 495 -19.30 -16.34 -11.16
CA GLY A 495 -19.96 -16.96 -12.32
C GLY A 495 -21.37 -16.43 -12.62
N ILE A 496 -21.78 -15.34 -11.97
CA ILE A 496 -23.03 -14.65 -12.26
C ILE A 496 -22.79 -13.70 -13.44
N GLN A 497 -23.16 -14.15 -14.63
CA GLN A 497 -22.97 -13.40 -15.88
C GLN A 497 -23.88 -12.17 -15.93
N LYS A 498 -23.30 -10.98 -15.80
CA LYS A 498 -23.99 -9.68 -15.85
C LYS A 498 -23.36 -8.70 -16.83
N LEU A 499 -22.09 -8.90 -17.18
CA LEU A 499 -21.41 -8.05 -18.16
C LEU A 499 -21.82 -8.39 -19.59
N PRO A 500 -21.79 -7.41 -20.50
CA PRO A 500 -21.82 -7.67 -21.94
C PRO A 500 -20.69 -8.63 -22.35
N ARG A 501 -20.93 -9.45 -23.38
CA ARG A 501 -19.94 -10.40 -23.89
C ARG A 501 -18.61 -9.73 -24.24
N GLU A 502 -18.64 -8.63 -24.97
CA GLU A 502 -17.44 -7.89 -25.39
C GLU A 502 -16.62 -7.41 -24.19
N ILE A 503 -17.26 -6.84 -23.17
CA ILE A 503 -16.57 -6.39 -21.96
C ILE A 503 -16.02 -7.55 -21.14
N ARG A 504 -16.75 -8.66 -21.04
CA ARG A 504 -16.24 -9.88 -20.40
C ARG A 504 -14.96 -10.37 -21.09
N GLU A 505 -14.91 -10.35 -22.41
CA GLU A 505 -13.72 -10.75 -23.17
C GLU A 505 -12.53 -9.79 -22.96
N VAL A 506 -12.80 -8.48 -22.89
CA VAL A 506 -11.78 -7.46 -22.57
C VAL A 506 -11.22 -7.69 -21.16
N PHE A 507 -12.08 -7.84 -20.16
CA PHE A 507 -11.66 -8.03 -18.77
C PHE A 507 -10.97 -9.37 -18.56
N TRP A 508 -11.44 -10.44 -19.20
CA TRP A 508 -10.76 -11.74 -19.14
C TRP A 508 -9.31 -11.67 -19.62
N ARG A 509 -9.04 -10.85 -20.65
CA ARG A 509 -7.69 -10.67 -21.21
C ARG A 509 -6.82 -9.74 -20.37
N TYR A 510 -7.35 -8.59 -19.96
CA TYR A 510 -6.56 -7.49 -19.39
C TYR A 510 -6.66 -7.36 -17.87
N LEU A 511 -7.64 -8.01 -17.26
CA LEU A 511 -7.89 -8.11 -15.82
C LEU A 511 -8.10 -9.60 -15.44
N PRO A 512 -7.15 -10.49 -15.79
CA PRO A 512 -7.37 -11.93 -15.71
C PRO A 512 -7.57 -12.38 -14.27
N PHE A 513 -8.59 -13.22 -14.05
CA PHE A 513 -8.76 -13.90 -12.78
C PHE A 513 -7.60 -14.87 -12.52
N PRO A 514 -7.25 -15.12 -11.24
CA PRO A 514 -6.27 -16.14 -10.89
C PRO A 514 -6.79 -17.54 -11.23
N GLN A 515 -5.87 -18.50 -11.36
CA GLN A 515 -6.19 -19.83 -11.90
C GLN A 515 -7.27 -20.56 -11.08
N ASN A 516 -7.22 -20.45 -9.76
CA ASN A 516 -8.22 -21.03 -8.86
C ASN A 516 -9.64 -20.52 -9.16
N VAL A 517 -9.81 -19.22 -9.42
CA VAL A 517 -11.10 -18.62 -9.79
C VAL A 517 -11.51 -19.11 -11.19
N LYS A 518 -10.58 -19.14 -12.16
CA LYS A 518 -10.87 -19.66 -13.51
C LYS A 518 -11.36 -21.11 -13.48
N ASP A 519 -10.75 -21.97 -12.66
CA ASP A 519 -11.12 -23.38 -12.53
C ASP A 519 -12.53 -23.57 -11.95
N GLU A 520 -12.95 -22.71 -11.03
CA GLU A 520 -14.33 -22.69 -10.54
C GLU A 520 -15.31 -22.19 -11.60
N LEU A 521 -14.98 -21.09 -12.29
CA LEU A 521 -15.84 -20.49 -13.31
C LEU A 521 -16.08 -21.44 -14.49
N LYS A 522 -15.06 -22.20 -14.88
CA LYS A 522 -15.14 -23.24 -15.92
C LYS A 522 -16.26 -24.26 -15.64
N LYS A 523 -16.55 -24.54 -14.36
CA LYS A 523 -17.61 -25.48 -13.96
C LYS A 523 -19.01 -24.85 -13.97
N ARG A 524 -19.10 -23.52 -13.83
CA ARG A 524 -20.38 -22.82 -13.66
C ARG A 524 -21.09 -22.50 -14.97
N ALA A 525 -20.36 -22.18 -16.04
CA ALA A 525 -20.98 -21.85 -17.34
C ALA A 525 -20.09 -22.12 -18.56
N PRO A 526 -20.67 -22.50 -19.72
CA PRO A 526 -19.93 -22.75 -20.96
C PRO A 526 -19.09 -21.57 -21.46
N VAL A 527 -19.58 -20.34 -21.27
CA VAL A 527 -18.85 -19.12 -21.70
C VAL A 527 -17.45 -19.04 -21.09
N TYR A 528 -17.28 -19.45 -19.83
CA TYR A 528 -15.98 -19.43 -19.17
C TYR A 528 -15.09 -20.60 -19.61
N GLN A 529 -15.69 -21.72 -20.04
CA GLN A 529 -14.95 -22.83 -20.64
C GLN A 529 -14.30 -22.41 -21.96
N GLU A 530 -15.05 -21.71 -22.82
CA GLU A 530 -14.55 -21.16 -24.08
C GLU A 530 -13.42 -20.15 -23.84
N LEU A 531 -13.56 -19.27 -22.85
CA LEU A 531 -12.53 -18.30 -22.48
C LEU A 531 -11.25 -18.97 -21.96
N CYS A 532 -11.38 -20.00 -21.12
CA CYS A 532 -10.23 -20.79 -20.67
C CYS A 532 -9.53 -21.51 -21.83
N GLN A 533 -10.29 -22.08 -22.76
CA GLN A 533 -9.72 -22.77 -23.92
C GLN A 533 -8.97 -21.80 -24.84
N ARG A 534 -9.51 -20.59 -25.04
CA ARG A 534 -8.82 -19.52 -25.77
C ARG A 534 -7.51 -19.10 -25.11
N ASP A 535 -7.47 -19.02 -23.78
CA ASP A 535 -6.22 -18.72 -23.06
C ASP A 535 -5.17 -19.81 -23.27
N LEU A 536 -5.57 -21.09 -23.19
CA LEU A 536 -4.67 -22.22 -23.47
C LEU A 536 -4.10 -22.17 -24.88
N ASN A 537 -4.95 -21.90 -25.87
CA ASN A 537 -4.51 -21.80 -27.26
C ASN A 537 -3.51 -20.64 -27.45
N ARG A 538 -3.71 -19.51 -26.77
CA ARG A 538 -2.76 -18.38 -26.81
C ARG A 538 -1.42 -18.73 -26.15
N GLN A 539 -1.43 -19.39 -25.00
CA GLN A 539 -0.19 -19.82 -24.35
C GLN A 539 0.64 -20.76 -25.24
N LEU A 540 -0.03 -21.64 -26.01
CA LEU A 540 0.63 -22.51 -26.97
C LEU A 540 1.19 -21.76 -28.19
N SER A 541 0.54 -20.66 -28.61
CA SER A 541 1.01 -19.82 -29.72
C SER A 541 2.10 -18.82 -29.34
N ASP A 542 2.04 -18.25 -28.13
CA ASP A 542 3.05 -17.31 -27.61
C ASP A 542 4.34 -18.03 -27.13
N GLY A 543 4.33 -19.36 -27.09
CA GLY A 543 5.47 -20.22 -26.75
C GLY A 543 6.35 -20.64 -27.94
N TYR A 544 6.20 -19.99 -29.10
CA TYR A 544 7.03 -20.17 -30.30
C TYR A 544 7.94 -18.97 -30.58
#